data_AF-A0A6J4IV65-F1
#
_entry.id   AF-A0A6J4IV65-F1
#
_cell.length_a   1.000
_cell.length_b   1.000
_cell.length_c   1.000
_cell.angle_alpha   90.00
_cell.angle_beta   90.00
_cell.angle_gamma   90.00
#
_symmetry.space_group_name_H-M   'P 1'
#
loop_
_entity.id
_entity.type
_entity.pdbx_description
1 polymer ?
#
loop_
_entity_poly.entity_id
_entity_poly.type
_entity_poly.pdbx_seq_one_letter_code
_entity_poly.pdbx_strand_id
1 'polypeptide(L)'
;PGAGSAGGLGAAVLALGGRRRSGVGLVADAVDLAGRLAHADLVLTGEGSFDFQSLRGKVAGGVAAAAQEAAVPCLVLAGQVSVGRQEAAAAGVEAAYSVAEQAGSVAAAMARPAEHLADLAARVAGRWSH
;
A
#
# COMPACT_ATOMS: atom_id res chain seq x y z
N PRO A 1 -1.17 -23.05 -5.57
CA PRO A 1 -0.48 -21.76 -5.25
C PRO A 1 -0.30 -21.58 -3.73
N GLY A 2 0.93 -21.31 -3.26
CA GLY A 2 1.25 -21.12 -1.82
C GLY A 2 1.88 -22.32 -1.08
N ALA A 3 1.99 -23.49 -1.73
CA ALA A 3 2.59 -24.68 -1.15
C ALA A 3 4.12 -24.58 -0.94
N GLY A 4 4.80 -23.72 -1.69
CA GLY A 4 6.25 -23.51 -1.61
C GLY A 4 6.71 -22.45 -0.60
N SER A 5 5.79 -21.81 0.15
CA SER A 5 6.18 -20.81 1.14
C SER A 5 7.02 -21.45 2.26
N ALA A 6 8.09 -20.77 2.68
CA ALA A 6 9.02 -21.22 3.72
C ALA A 6 9.54 -22.65 3.50
N GLY A 7 9.87 -23.01 2.25
CA GLY A 7 10.53 -24.29 1.93
C GLY A 7 9.64 -25.53 2.05
N GLY A 8 8.32 -25.40 1.89
CA GLY A 8 7.37 -26.52 1.90
C GLY A 8 6.50 -26.62 3.15
N LEU A 9 6.77 -25.80 4.17
CA LEU A 9 5.91 -25.69 5.37
C LEU A 9 4.47 -25.27 5.01
N GLY A 10 4.31 -24.44 3.97
CA GLY A 10 2.98 -24.10 3.47
C GLY A 10 2.16 -25.32 3.05
N ALA A 11 2.80 -26.33 2.45
CA ALA A 11 2.13 -27.57 2.07
C ALA A 11 1.74 -28.42 3.30
N ALA A 12 2.60 -28.51 4.31
CA ALA A 12 2.32 -29.24 5.54
C ALA A 12 1.15 -28.63 6.32
N VAL A 13 1.12 -27.30 6.46
CA VAL A 13 0.02 -26.58 7.13
C VAL A 13 -1.31 -26.79 6.38
N LEU A 14 -1.29 -26.74 5.04
CA LEU A 14 -2.48 -27.03 4.24
C LEU A 14 -2.95 -28.48 4.38
N ALA A 15 -2.03 -29.44 4.42
CA ALA A 15 -2.34 -30.86 4.60
C ALA A 15 -2.94 -31.17 5.98
N LEU A 16 -2.57 -30.40 7.01
CA LEU A 16 -3.14 -30.48 8.35
C LEU A 16 -4.48 -29.71 8.50
N GLY A 17 -5.08 -29.25 7.39
CA GLY A 17 -6.37 -28.55 7.39
C GLY A 17 -6.27 -27.03 7.55
N GLY A 18 -5.07 -26.46 7.54
CA GLY A 18 -4.86 -25.02 7.50
C GLY A 18 -5.45 -24.40 6.23
N ARG A 19 -5.87 -23.13 6.33
CA ARG A 19 -6.43 -22.39 5.20
C ARG A 19 -5.49 -21.28 4.77
N ARG A 20 -5.22 -21.17 3.47
CA ARG A 20 -4.48 -20.04 2.91
C ARG A 20 -5.36 -18.79 2.93
N ARG A 21 -4.88 -17.71 3.53
CA ARG A 21 -5.51 -16.38 3.49
C ARG A 21 -4.54 -15.37 2.89
N SER A 22 -5.06 -14.27 2.36
CA SER A 22 -4.24 -13.10 2.01
C SER A 22 -3.60 -12.57 3.30
N GLY A 23 -2.28 -12.34 3.30
CA GLY A 23 -1.59 -11.76 4.45
C GLY A 23 -2.09 -10.35 4.75
N VAL A 24 -2.34 -9.56 3.71
CA VAL A 24 -2.94 -8.23 3.81
C VAL A 24 -4.35 -8.28 4.38
N GLY A 25 -5.20 -9.18 3.90
CA GLY A 25 -6.54 -9.34 4.44
C GLY A 25 -6.52 -9.75 5.91
N LEU A 26 -5.60 -10.65 6.29
CA LEU A 26 -5.44 -11.08 7.68
C LEU A 26 -5.01 -9.92 8.59
N VAL A 27 -4.09 -9.08 8.15
CA VAL A 27 -3.67 -7.89 8.91
C VAL A 27 -4.80 -6.85 8.96
N ALA A 28 -5.48 -6.61 7.84
CA ALA A 28 -6.60 -5.66 7.77
C ALA A 28 -7.73 -6.03 8.75
N ASP A 29 -8.09 -7.31 8.82
CA ASP A 29 -9.05 -7.81 9.81
C ASP A 29 -8.54 -7.62 11.24
N ALA A 30 -7.27 -7.96 11.49
CA ALA A 30 -6.68 -7.91 12.83
C ALA A 30 -6.59 -6.48 13.40
N VAL A 31 -6.50 -5.46 12.53
CA VAL A 31 -6.43 -4.04 12.93
C VAL A 31 -7.78 -3.31 12.82
N ASP A 32 -8.85 -4.03 12.48
CA ASP A 32 -10.18 -3.48 12.17
C ASP A 32 -10.10 -2.32 11.16
N LEU A 33 -9.47 -2.58 10.01
CA LEU A 33 -9.30 -1.56 8.98
C LEU A 33 -10.66 -1.06 8.48
N ALA A 34 -11.63 -1.95 8.29
CA ALA A 34 -12.97 -1.57 7.82
C ALA A 34 -13.70 -0.63 8.79
N GLY A 35 -13.67 -0.91 10.10
CA GLY A 35 -14.25 -0.03 11.11
C GLY A 35 -13.57 1.33 11.17
N ARG A 36 -12.24 1.38 10.99
CA ARG A 36 -11.47 2.64 10.91
C ARG A 36 -11.81 3.46 9.68
N LEU A 37 -11.99 2.81 8.52
CA LEU A 37 -12.33 3.47 7.27
C LEU A 37 -13.72 4.12 7.30
N ALA A 38 -14.67 3.54 8.03
CA ALA A 38 -16.03 4.09 8.16
C ALA A 38 -16.07 5.51 8.76
N HIS A 39 -14.98 5.96 9.39
CA HIS A 39 -14.85 7.27 10.03
C HIS A 39 -13.71 8.10 9.45
N ALA A 40 -13.09 7.67 8.35
CA ALA A 40 -11.95 8.34 7.76
C ALA A 40 -12.36 9.24 6.60
N ASP A 41 -11.83 10.45 6.56
CA ASP A 41 -11.98 11.37 5.42
C ASP A 41 -10.91 11.11 4.33
N LEU A 42 -9.81 10.46 4.69
CA LEU A 42 -8.66 10.19 3.82
C LEU A 42 -7.87 8.98 4.30
N VAL A 43 -7.37 8.20 3.34
CA VAL A 43 -6.40 7.13 3.58
C VAL A 43 -5.05 7.52 2.99
N LEU A 44 -4.01 7.42 3.82
CA LEU A 44 -2.62 7.48 3.41
C LEU A 44 -1.99 6.11 3.63
N THR A 45 -1.43 5.52 2.57
CA THR A 45 -0.69 4.26 2.64
C THR A 45 0.67 4.39 1.95
N GLY A 46 1.52 3.38 2.05
CA GLY A 46 2.85 3.42 1.46
C GLY A 46 3.58 2.09 1.46
N GLU A 47 4.60 2.03 0.63
CA GLU A 47 5.56 0.92 0.55
C GLU A 47 6.87 1.38 -0.12
N GLY A 48 7.87 0.50 -0.19
CA GLY A 48 9.15 0.84 -0.85
C GLY A 48 9.02 1.07 -2.36
N SER A 49 8.26 0.22 -3.05
CA SER A 49 8.03 0.32 -4.51
C SER A 49 6.56 0.04 -4.81
N PHE A 50 5.86 1.05 -5.32
CA PHE A 50 4.50 0.91 -5.83
C PHE A 50 4.55 0.57 -7.32
N ASP A 51 4.44 -0.73 -7.61
CA ASP A 51 4.59 -1.35 -8.93
C ASP A 51 3.40 -2.26 -9.28
N PHE A 52 3.42 -2.91 -10.45
CA PHE A 52 2.34 -3.81 -10.86
C PHE A 52 2.12 -5.01 -9.91
N GLN A 53 3.12 -5.42 -9.14
CA GLN A 53 2.94 -6.46 -8.12
C GLN A 53 2.18 -5.91 -6.91
N SER A 54 2.37 -4.63 -6.59
CA SER A 54 1.65 -3.96 -5.53
C SER A 54 0.14 -3.95 -5.75
N LEU A 55 -0.27 -3.68 -6.99
CA LEU A 55 -1.68 -3.70 -7.41
C LEU A 55 -2.33 -5.09 -7.27
N ARG A 56 -1.53 -6.17 -7.17
CA ARG A 56 -1.99 -7.56 -7.18
C ARG A 56 -2.02 -8.21 -5.79
N GLY A 57 -2.01 -7.41 -4.72
CA GLY A 57 -2.26 -7.91 -3.37
C GLY A 57 -1.12 -7.71 -2.36
N LYS A 58 -0.27 -6.70 -2.56
CA LYS A 58 0.55 -6.16 -1.46
C LYS A 58 -0.27 -5.17 -0.62
N VAL A 59 0.37 -4.68 0.44
CA VAL A 59 -0.25 -3.81 1.45
C VAL A 59 -0.91 -2.59 0.82
N ALA A 60 -0.20 -1.82 0.00
CA ALA A 60 -0.76 -0.60 -0.60
C ALA A 60 -2.00 -0.90 -1.47
N GLY A 61 -1.96 -1.95 -2.30
CA GLY A 61 -3.09 -2.35 -3.14
C GLY A 61 -4.31 -2.82 -2.34
N GLY A 62 -4.11 -3.60 -1.27
CA GLY A 62 -5.25 -4.03 -0.45
C GLY A 62 -5.84 -2.93 0.43
N VAL A 63 -5.02 -2.00 0.92
CA VAL A 63 -5.51 -0.80 1.63
C VAL A 63 -6.31 0.08 0.66
N ALA A 64 -5.82 0.29 -0.57
CA ALA A 64 -6.53 1.07 -1.58
C ALA A 64 -7.87 0.43 -1.98
N ALA A 65 -7.91 -0.89 -2.16
CA ALA A 65 -9.16 -1.60 -2.42
C ALA A 65 -10.16 -1.44 -1.28
N ALA A 66 -9.73 -1.59 -0.02
CA ALA A 66 -10.59 -1.39 1.14
C ALA A 66 -11.10 0.06 1.25
N ALA A 67 -10.24 1.05 0.99
CA ALA A 67 -10.62 2.46 0.96
C ALA A 67 -11.67 2.75 -0.13
N GLN A 68 -11.48 2.17 -1.32
CA GLN A 68 -12.44 2.28 -2.43
C GLN A 68 -13.81 1.66 -2.08
N GLU A 69 -13.84 0.50 -1.45
CA GLU A 69 -15.07 -0.14 -0.96
C GLU A 69 -15.81 0.74 0.08
N ALA A 70 -15.05 1.45 0.92
CA ALA A 70 -15.58 2.40 1.89
C ALA A 70 -15.89 3.80 1.30
N ALA A 71 -15.66 4.02 0.01
CA ALA A 71 -15.76 5.32 -0.66
C ALA A 71 -14.91 6.44 -0.02
N VAL A 72 -13.76 6.09 0.55
CA VAL A 72 -12.80 7.03 1.14
C VAL A 72 -11.64 7.26 0.16
N PRO A 73 -11.24 8.51 -0.12
CA PRO A 73 -10.12 8.78 -1.01
C PRO A 73 -8.82 8.18 -0.46
N CYS A 74 -8.00 7.62 -1.35
CA CYS A 74 -6.75 6.94 -0.97
C CYS A 74 -5.55 7.50 -1.73
N LEU A 75 -4.52 7.89 -0.99
CA LEU A 75 -3.25 8.38 -1.50
C LEU A 75 -2.11 7.41 -1.13
N VAL A 76 -1.18 7.20 -2.05
CA VAL A 76 0.01 6.37 -1.83
C VAL A 76 1.26 7.24 -1.79
N LEU A 77 2.02 7.16 -0.69
CA LEU A 77 3.37 7.71 -0.58
C LEU A 77 4.35 6.54 -0.62
N ALA A 78 5.07 6.37 -1.72
CA ALA A 78 5.98 5.24 -1.91
C ALA A 78 7.42 5.69 -2.13
N GLY A 79 8.38 4.83 -1.78
CA GLY A 79 9.79 5.09 -2.07
C GLY A 79 10.01 5.35 -3.57
N GLN A 80 9.41 4.52 -4.41
CA GLN A 80 9.30 4.69 -5.85
C GLN A 80 7.88 4.37 -6.34
N VAL A 81 7.46 5.03 -7.41
CA VAL A 81 6.21 4.73 -8.12
C VAL A 81 6.56 4.40 -9.56
N SER A 82 6.10 3.25 -10.05
CA SER A 82 6.36 2.79 -11.43
C SER A 82 5.09 2.44 -12.20
N VAL A 83 3.94 2.44 -11.54
CA VAL A 83 2.63 2.31 -12.20
C VAL A 83 2.18 3.66 -12.76
N GLY A 84 1.47 3.62 -13.88
CA GLY A 84 0.82 4.79 -14.43
C GLY A 84 -0.38 5.25 -13.60
N ARG A 85 -0.84 6.47 -13.88
CA ARG A 85 -1.98 7.08 -13.19
C ARG A 85 -3.28 6.29 -13.41
N GLN A 86 -3.49 5.77 -14.61
CA GLN A 86 -4.71 5.03 -14.94
C GLN A 86 -4.77 3.70 -14.18
N GLU A 87 -3.64 3.02 -14.06
CA GLU A 87 -3.51 1.76 -13.34
C GLU A 87 -3.67 1.95 -11.83
N ALA A 88 -3.11 3.03 -11.27
CA ALA A 88 -3.33 3.40 -9.88
C ALA A 88 -4.82 3.70 -9.61
N ALA A 89 -5.46 4.50 -10.47
CA ALA A 89 -6.88 4.84 -10.35
C ALA A 89 -7.79 3.60 -10.45
N ALA A 90 -7.49 2.68 -11.36
CA ALA A 90 -8.21 1.42 -11.50
C ALA A 90 -8.09 0.53 -10.24
N ALA A 91 -7.07 0.73 -9.42
CA ALA A 91 -6.87 0.05 -8.14
C ALA A 91 -7.37 0.84 -6.93
N GLY A 92 -8.14 1.92 -7.13
CA GLY A 92 -8.72 2.72 -6.05
C GLY A 92 -7.77 3.77 -5.46
N VAL A 93 -6.64 4.06 -6.11
CA VAL A 93 -5.69 5.10 -5.67
C VAL A 93 -5.95 6.40 -6.43
N GLU A 94 -6.30 7.46 -5.72
CA GLU A 94 -6.56 8.79 -6.29
C GLU A 94 -5.25 9.44 -6.79
N ALA A 95 -4.18 9.35 -6.00
CA ALA A 95 -2.85 9.76 -6.42
C ALA A 95 -1.75 8.97 -5.71
N ALA A 96 -0.63 8.78 -6.41
CA ALA A 96 0.58 8.16 -5.90
C ALA A 96 1.76 9.12 -6.07
N TYR A 97 2.62 9.19 -5.05
CA TYR A 97 3.77 10.09 -5.00
C TYR A 97 5.05 9.33 -4.66
N SER A 98 6.12 9.65 -5.37
CA SER A 98 7.44 9.03 -5.22
C SER A 98 8.36 9.89 -4.35
N VAL A 99 8.85 9.30 -3.25
CA VAL A 99 9.86 9.95 -2.39
C VAL A 99 11.18 10.13 -3.16
N ALA A 100 11.58 9.15 -3.96
CA ALA A 100 12.82 9.20 -4.75
C ALA A 100 12.80 10.30 -5.82
N GLU A 101 11.67 10.48 -6.52
CA GLU A 101 11.55 11.57 -7.51
C GLU A 101 11.68 12.94 -6.85
N GLN A 102 11.03 13.10 -5.70
CA GLN A 102 11.07 14.33 -4.94
C GLN A 102 12.46 14.62 -4.34
N ALA A 103 13.16 13.59 -3.86
CA ALA A 103 14.53 13.72 -3.36
C ALA A 103 15.56 13.85 -4.50
N GLY A 104 15.14 13.66 -5.76
CA GLY A 104 15.99 13.70 -6.95
C GLY A 104 16.71 12.39 -7.29
N SER A 105 16.75 11.41 -6.38
CA SER A 105 17.19 10.05 -6.65
C SER A 105 16.83 9.10 -5.51
N VAL A 106 16.90 7.79 -5.77
CA VAL A 106 16.80 6.76 -4.71
C VAL A 106 17.91 6.92 -3.68
N ALA A 107 19.13 7.24 -4.10
CA ALA A 107 20.26 7.43 -3.20
C ALA A 107 20.03 8.61 -2.24
N ALA A 108 19.52 9.74 -2.76
CA ALA A 108 19.17 10.89 -1.93
C ALA A 108 18.03 10.56 -0.95
N ALA A 109 16.96 9.90 -1.41
CA ALA A 109 15.87 9.47 -0.55
C ALA A 109 16.35 8.56 0.58
N MET A 110 17.23 7.60 0.28
CA MET A 110 17.77 6.65 1.26
C MET A 110 18.78 7.27 2.23
N ALA A 111 19.40 8.41 1.89
CA ALA A 111 20.31 9.10 2.80
C ALA A 111 19.57 9.65 4.02
N ARG A 112 18.33 10.13 3.84
CA ARG A 112 17.48 10.73 4.90
C ARG A 112 16.00 10.35 4.70
N PRO A 113 15.63 9.06 4.84
CA PRO A 113 14.33 8.55 4.39
C PRO A 113 13.15 9.13 5.18
N ALA A 114 13.30 9.28 6.50
CA ALA A 114 12.26 9.86 7.34
C ALA A 114 12.00 11.34 7.00
N GLU A 115 13.06 12.13 6.80
CA GLU A 115 12.95 13.55 6.41
C GLU A 115 12.27 13.68 5.05
N HIS A 116 12.71 12.93 4.04
CA HIS A 116 12.15 13.02 2.70
C HIS A 116 10.69 12.56 2.63
N LEU A 117 10.30 11.54 3.40
CA LEU A 117 8.91 11.13 3.52
C LEU A 117 8.07 12.19 4.25
N ALA A 118 8.58 12.78 5.33
CA ALA A 118 7.88 13.83 6.07
C ALA A 118 7.66 15.08 5.19
N ASP A 119 8.69 15.51 4.46
CA ASP A 119 8.57 16.64 3.53
C ASP A 119 7.56 16.33 2.41
N LEU A 120 7.53 15.08 1.91
CA LEU A 120 6.53 14.66 0.92
C LEU A 120 5.13 14.76 1.50
N ALA A 121 4.91 14.17 2.67
CA ALA A 121 3.61 14.18 3.33
C ALA A 121 3.13 15.62 3.59
N ALA A 122 4.01 16.51 4.08
CA ALA A 122 3.68 17.92 4.31
C ALA A 122 3.28 18.65 3.01
N ARG A 123 4.00 18.41 1.91
CA ARG A 123 3.66 18.98 0.60
C ARG A 123 2.33 18.46 0.06
N VAL A 124 2.07 17.16 0.21
CA VAL A 124 0.80 16.55 -0.23
C VAL A 124 -0.36 17.10 0.59
N ALA A 125 -0.21 17.17 1.91
CA ALA A 125 -1.22 17.73 2.80
C ALA A 125 -1.56 19.19 2.44
N GLY A 126 -0.56 20.03 2.16
CA GLY A 126 -0.78 21.43 1.78
C GLY A 126 -1.44 21.63 0.41
N ARG A 127 -1.52 20.58 -0.43
CA ARG A 127 -2.22 20.59 -1.73
C ARG A 127 -3.55 19.86 -1.68
N TRP A 128 -3.83 19.16 -0.58
CA TRP A 128 -5.05 18.39 -0.45
C TRP A 128 -6.20 19.33 -0.13
N SER A 129 -7.18 19.35 -1.03
CA SER A 129 -8.42 20.11 -0.92
C SER A 129 -9.56 19.18 -1.26
N HIS A 130 -10.26 18.69 -0.23
CA HIS A 130 -11.54 17.99 -0.31
C HIS A 130 -12.52 18.69 0.62
#